data_AF-A0A1Q7Y5X8-F1
#
_entry.id   AF-A0A1Q7Y5X8-F1
#
_cell.length_a   1.000
_cell.length_b   1.000
_cell.length_c   1.000
_cell.angle_alpha   90.00
_cell.angle_beta   90.00
_cell.angle_gamma   90.00
#
_symmetry.space_group_name_H-M   'P 1'
#
loop_
_entity.id
_entity.type
_entity.pdbx_description
1 polymer ?
#
loop_
_entity_poly.entity_id
_entity_poly.type
_entity_poly.pdbx_seq_one_letter_code
_entity_poly.pdbx_strand_id
1 'polypeptide(L)'
;MPLRRIVLPVFWATAVLFLGSSHFGADQTRAIVRPLLHRLAPTATPAVVEAVHAVLRKLAHLSEYGILARLWFGSLLARVDRTPRRASWLALAICLACAFADEAHQSMLLTRVGSARDVVVDATGALTVLIVSRSRREASERRMWLSVTAPRSAEQSPPPRVGATP
;
A
#
# COMPACT_ATOMS: atom_id res chain seq x y z
N MET A 1 -3.09 1.76 23.24
CA MET A 1 -3.13 0.92 22.02
C MET A 1 -2.53 -0.43 22.37
N PRO A 2 -3.11 -1.58 21.98
CA PRO A 2 -2.39 -2.83 22.12
C PRO A 2 -1.16 -2.74 21.20
N LEU A 3 0.04 -2.79 21.81
CA LEU A 3 1.34 -2.66 21.15
C LEU A 3 1.43 -3.48 19.85
N ARG A 4 0.75 -4.64 19.84
CA ARG A 4 0.64 -5.56 18.71
C ARG A 4 0.23 -4.95 17.37
N ARG A 5 -0.54 -3.85 17.35
CA ARG A 5 -1.04 -3.24 16.10
C ARG A 5 -0.04 -2.31 15.40
N ILE A 6 1.01 -1.86 16.10
CA ILE A 6 2.08 -1.05 15.50
C ILE A 6 3.30 -1.89 15.11
N VAL A 7 3.44 -3.10 15.67
CA VAL A 7 4.55 -4.01 15.39
C VAL A 7 4.69 -4.27 13.89
N LEU A 8 3.60 -4.61 13.21
CA LEU A 8 3.65 -4.94 11.78
C LEU A 8 4.02 -3.74 10.89
N PRO A 9 3.41 -2.54 11.02
CA PRO A 9 3.87 -1.35 10.31
C PRO A 9 5.33 -0.98 10.58
N VAL A 10 5.78 -1.08 11.83
CA VAL A 10 7.17 -0.77 12.21
C VAL A 10 8.13 -1.79 11.64
N PHE A 11 7.83 -3.08 11.75
CA PHE A 11 8.61 -4.16 11.14
C PHE A 11 8.75 -3.97 9.63
N TRP A 12 7.64 -3.62 8.95
CA TRP A 12 7.68 -3.33 7.53
C TRP A 12 8.51 -2.09 7.20
N ALA A 13 8.41 -1.01 7.99
CA ALA A 13 9.26 0.17 7.81
C ALA A 13 10.76 -0.16 7.96
N THR A 14 11.11 -1.02 8.92
CA THR A 14 12.49 -1.53 9.06
C THR A 14 12.91 -2.36 7.84
N ALA A 15 12.02 -3.20 7.31
CA ALA A 15 12.28 -3.97 6.09
C ALA A 15 12.53 -3.06 4.88
N VAL A 16 11.75 -1.99 4.71
CA VAL A 16 11.95 -0.99 3.64
C VAL A 16 13.33 -0.35 3.74
N LEU A 17 13.74 0.13 4.91
CA LEU A 17 15.08 0.71 5.11
C LEU A 17 16.20 -0.31 4.84
N PHE A 18 16.00 -1.56 5.22
CA PHE A 18 16.95 -2.64 4.94
C PHE A 18 17.08 -2.94 3.45
N LEU A 19 15.95 -2.98 2.72
CA LEU A 19 15.91 -3.12 1.25
C LEU A 19 16.48 -1.89 0.52
N GLY A 20 16.45 -0.72 1.16
CA GLY A 20 17.12 0.50 0.68
C GLY A 20 18.64 0.51 0.89
N SER A 21 19.18 -0.42 1.68
CA SER A 21 20.62 -0.46 2.02
C SER A 21 21.50 -0.99 0.86
N SER A 22 22.82 -0.89 1.04
CA SER A 22 23.83 -1.39 0.08
C SER A 22 23.68 -2.88 -0.26
N HIS A 23 23.10 -3.70 0.64
CA HIS A 23 22.84 -5.13 0.39
C HIS A 23 21.89 -5.39 -0.78
N PHE A 24 20.99 -4.44 -1.06
CA PHE A 24 20.02 -4.50 -2.16
C PHE A 24 20.21 -3.32 -3.13
N GLY A 25 21.45 -2.84 -3.24
CA GLY A 25 21.86 -1.81 -4.17
C GLY A 25 21.61 -2.19 -5.64
N ALA A 26 21.83 -1.22 -6.53
CA ALA A 26 21.59 -1.40 -7.96
C ALA A 26 22.42 -2.58 -8.52
N ASP A 27 23.70 -2.66 -8.21
CA ASP A 27 24.57 -3.72 -8.74
C ASP A 27 24.11 -5.12 -8.31
N GLN A 28 23.78 -5.29 -7.03
CA GLN A 28 23.34 -6.57 -6.48
C GLN A 28 22.01 -7.03 -7.08
N THR A 29 21.04 -6.11 -7.19
CA THR A 29 19.72 -6.41 -7.76
C THR A 29 19.78 -6.63 -9.27
N ARG A 30 20.67 -5.92 -9.98
CA ARG A 30 20.93 -6.11 -11.40
C ARG A 30 21.51 -7.49 -11.70
N ALA A 31 22.41 -7.98 -10.85
CA ALA A 31 22.97 -9.33 -10.98
C ALA A 31 21.89 -10.43 -10.94
N ILE A 32 20.76 -10.17 -10.28
CA ILE A 32 19.60 -11.07 -10.23
C ILE A 32 18.68 -10.85 -11.44
N VAL A 33 18.39 -9.60 -11.81
CA VAL A 33 17.47 -9.26 -12.92
C VAL A 33 18.04 -9.67 -14.28
N ARG A 34 19.33 -9.46 -14.52
CA ARG A 34 20.00 -9.74 -15.80
C ARG A 34 19.81 -11.19 -16.30
N PRO A 35 20.11 -12.25 -15.52
CA PRO A 35 19.95 -13.62 -16.00
C PRO A 35 18.48 -13.97 -16.25
N LEU A 36 17.56 -13.47 -15.44
CA LEU A 36 16.12 -13.68 -15.65
C LEU A 36 15.65 -13.02 -16.95
N LEU A 37 16.09 -11.79 -17.21
CA LEU A 37 15.73 -11.06 -18.41
C LEU A 37 16.29 -11.75 -19.67
N HIS A 38 17.52 -12.22 -19.65
CA HIS A 38 18.09 -12.96 -20.80
C HIS A 38 17.42 -14.31 -21.05
N ARG A 39 16.78 -14.93 -20.06
CA ARG A 39 15.95 -16.13 -20.30
C ARG A 39 14.67 -15.80 -21.08
N LEU A 40 14.12 -14.60 -20.90
CA LEU A 40 12.87 -14.17 -21.54
C LEU A 40 13.12 -13.44 -22.86
N ALA A 41 14.19 -12.67 -22.94
CA ALA A 41 14.62 -11.89 -24.09
C ALA A 41 16.13 -12.03 -24.28
N PRO A 42 16.60 -13.14 -24.90
CA PRO A 42 18.02 -13.41 -25.06
C PRO A 42 18.80 -12.30 -25.78
N THR A 43 18.13 -11.59 -26.69
CA THR A 43 18.68 -10.50 -27.52
C THR A 43 18.62 -9.12 -26.84
N ALA A 44 18.21 -9.02 -25.57
CA ALA A 44 18.15 -7.75 -24.85
C ALA A 44 19.53 -7.09 -24.76
N THR A 45 19.62 -5.84 -25.20
CA THR A 45 20.85 -5.04 -25.12
C THR A 45 21.09 -4.57 -23.68
N PRO A 46 22.33 -4.22 -23.30
CA PRO A 46 22.63 -3.70 -21.95
C PRO A 46 21.74 -2.51 -21.54
N ALA A 47 21.43 -1.61 -22.48
CA ALA A 47 20.56 -0.46 -22.24
C ALA A 47 19.12 -0.88 -21.88
N VAL A 48 18.60 -1.93 -22.52
CA VAL A 48 17.28 -2.48 -22.18
C VAL A 48 17.30 -3.10 -20.78
N VAL A 49 18.37 -3.81 -20.42
CA VAL A 49 18.52 -4.38 -19.07
C VAL A 49 18.51 -3.27 -18.01
N GLU A 50 19.23 -2.17 -18.23
CA GLU A 50 19.20 -1.01 -17.31
C GLU A 50 17.82 -0.40 -17.18
N ALA A 51 17.14 -0.17 -18.31
CA ALA A 51 15.83 0.45 -18.32
C ALA A 51 14.80 -0.41 -17.56
N VAL A 52 14.77 -1.73 -17.83
CA VAL A 52 13.89 -2.67 -17.15
C VAL A 52 14.21 -2.72 -15.67
N HIS A 53 15.49 -2.84 -15.30
CA HIS A 53 15.89 -2.88 -13.89
C HIS A 53 15.52 -1.59 -13.15
N ALA A 54 15.72 -0.42 -13.74
CA ALA A 54 15.31 0.86 -13.17
C ALA A 54 13.79 0.96 -12.98
N VAL A 55 13.00 0.44 -13.93
CA VAL A 55 11.53 0.36 -13.79
C VAL A 55 11.14 -0.58 -12.66
N LEU A 56 11.73 -1.78 -12.59
CA LEU A 56 11.45 -2.75 -11.53
C LEU A 56 11.76 -2.17 -10.14
N ARG A 57 12.87 -1.44 -10.00
CA ARG A 57 13.20 -0.76 -8.74
C ARG A 57 12.14 0.27 -8.35
N LYS A 58 11.71 1.12 -9.28
CA LYS A 58 10.63 2.10 -9.01
C LYS A 58 9.31 1.43 -8.64
N LEU A 59 8.98 0.31 -9.26
CA LEU A 59 7.79 -0.47 -8.90
C LEU A 59 7.91 -1.13 -7.53
N ALA A 60 9.10 -1.60 -7.15
CA ALA A 60 9.37 -2.12 -5.81
C ALA A 60 9.14 -1.04 -4.75
N HIS A 61 9.80 0.11 -4.88
CA HIS A 61 9.64 1.29 -4.03
C HIS A 61 8.16 1.73 -3.92
N LEU A 62 7.48 1.87 -5.06
CA LEU A 62 6.05 2.19 -5.10
C LEU A 62 5.19 1.16 -4.33
N SER A 63 5.53 -0.13 -4.40
CA SER A 63 4.82 -1.21 -3.70
C SER A 63 5.14 -1.23 -2.20
N GLU A 64 6.40 -1.03 -1.83
CA GLU A 64 6.89 -0.96 -0.45
C GLU A 64 6.14 0.11 0.35
N TYR A 65 6.08 1.33 -0.19
CA TYR A 65 5.36 2.44 0.43
C TYR A 65 3.84 2.30 0.35
N GLY A 66 3.31 1.67 -0.71
CA GLY A 66 1.91 1.29 -0.77
C GLY A 66 1.50 0.34 0.37
N ILE A 67 2.30 -0.70 0.61
CA ILE A 67 2.08 -1.66 1.71
C ILE A 67 2.23 -0.95 3.06
N LEU A 68 3.29 -0.16 3.24
CA LEU A 68 3.52 0.60 4.47
C LEU A 68 2.32 1.49 4.81
N ALA A 69 1.80 2.22 3.81
CA ALA A 69 0.64 3.08 3.97
C ALA A 69 -0.62 2.30 4.35
N ARG A 70 -0.84 1.13 3.74
CA ARG A 70 -1.96 0.26 4.10
C ARG A 70 -1.87 -0.22 5.54
N LEU A 71 -0.67 -0.61 6.00
CA LEU A 71 -0.43 -1.10 7.36
C LEU A 71 -0.69 0.01 8.38
N TRP A 72 -0.13 1.21 8.16
CA TRP A 72 -0.38 2.36 9.02
C TRP A 72 -1.85 2.78 9.03
N PHE A 73 -2.51 2.84 7.87
CA PHE A 73 -3.93 3.16 7.78
C PHE A 73 -4.79 2.20 8.62
N GLY A 74 -4.55 0.89 8.51
CA GLY A 74 -5.28 -0.10 9.31
C GLY A 74 -5.01 -0.01 10.81
N SER A 75 -3.77 0.26 11.19
CA SER A 75 -3.37 0.44 12.60
C SER A 75 -4.02 1.69 13.22
N LEU A 76 -4.00 2.81 12.49
CA LEU A 76 -4.54 4.09 12.93
C LEU A 76 -6.07 4.09 12.99
N LEU A 77 -6.73 3.45 12.01
CA LEU A 77 -8.19 3.35 11.96
C LEU A 77 -8.75 2.47 13.09
N ALA A 78 -7.94 1.57 13.65
CA ALA A 78 -8.35 0.76 14.80
C ALA A 78 -8.44 1.58 16.11
N ARG A 79 -8.10 2.88 16.09
CA ARG A 79 -8.33 3.78 17.22
C ARG A 79 -9.77 4.28 17.22
N VAL A 80 -10.42 4.22 18.39
CA VAL A 80 -11.85 4.54 18.58
C VAL A 80 -12.19 5.98 18.15
N ASP A 81 -11.22 6.91 18.20
CA ASP A 81 -11.41 8.34 17.91
C ASP A 81 -11.13 8.73 16.44
N ARG A 82 -10.86 7.78 15.54
CA ARG A 82 -10.34 8.09 14.20
C ARG A 82 -11.28 7.76 13.06
N THR A 83 -11.55 8.80 12.27
CA THR A 83 -12.23 8.68 10.97
C THR A 83 -11.28 8.16 9.90
N PRO A 84 -11.80 7.48 8.85
CA PRO A 84 -10.99 7.06 7.70
C PRO A 84 -10.14 8.21 7.13
N ARG A 85 -10.72 9.40 6.96
CA ARG A 85 -9.99 10.58 6.47
C ARG A 85 -8.81 10.97 7.36
N ARG A 86 -8.99 11.03 8.69
CA ARG A 86 -7.90 11.38 9.63
C ARG A 86 -6.81 10.31 9.65
N ALA A 87 -7.21 9.02 9.61
CA ALA A 87 -6.26 7.91 9.55
C ALA A 87 -5.43 7.94 8.26
N SER A 88 -6.03 8.28 7.11
CA SER A 88 -5.30 8.41 5.84
C SER A 88 -4.26 9.52 5.86
N TRP A 89 -4.59 10.71 6.38
CA TRP A 89 -3.62 11.82 6.45
C TRP A 89 -2.46 11.52 7.38
N LEU A 90 -2.71 10.90 8.53
CA LEU A 90 -1.65 10.48 9.44
C LEU A 90 -0.77 9.39 8.84
N ALA A 91 -1.36 8.39 8.17
CA ALA A 91 -0.60 7.36 7.49
C ALA A 91 0.28 7.95 6.38
N LEU A 92 -0.24 8.91 5.60
CA LEU A 92 0.53 9.61 4.58
C LEU A 92 1.70 10.38 5.18
N ALA A 93 1.47 11.13 6.26
CA ALA A 93 2.52 11.88 6.95
C ALA A 93 3.64 10.96 7.46
N ILE A 94 3.29 9.80 8.03
CA ILE A 94 4.28 8.80 8.46
C ILE A 94 5.04 8.23 7.26
N CYS A 95 4.35 7.89 6.17
CA CYS A 95 5.02 7.36 4.97
C CYS A 95 5.96 8.39 4.34
N LEU A 96 5.59 9.67 4.30
CA LEU A 96 6.47 10.75 3.84
C LEU A 96 7.70 10.88 4.74
N ALA A 97 7.53 10.84 6.06
CA ALA A 97 8.66 10.85 6.98
C ALA A 97 9.60 9.66 6.77
N CYS A 98 9.04 8.46 6.53
CA CYS A 98 9.82 7.27 6.17
C CYS A 98 10.55 7.45 4.83
N ALA A 99 9.91 8.01 3.80
CA ALA A 99 10.52 8.26 2.49
C ALA A 99 11.70 9.23 2.58
N PHE A 100 11.54 10.32 3.34
CA PHE A 100 12.65 11.23 3.60
C PHE A 100 13.78 10.58 4.40
N ALA A 101 13.44 9.73 5.38
CA ALA A 101 14.45 9.01 6.17
C ALA A 101 15.21 7.97 5.34
N ASP A 102 14.52 7.24 4.47
CA ASP A 102 15.13 6.28 3.55
C ASP A 102 16.04 6.98 2.54
N GLU A 103 15.58 8.10 1.96
CA GLU A 103 16.39 8.92 1.06
C GLU A 103 17.64 9.48 1.76
N ALA A 104 17.48 9.99 2.98
CA ALA A 104 18.59 10.45 3.80
C ALA A 104 19.58 9.31 4.09
N HIS A 105 19.08 8.12 4.47
CA HIS A 105 19.91 6.94 4.67
C HIS A 105 20.67 6.54 3.41
N GLN A 106 20.02 6.56 2.25
CA GLN A 106 20.62 6.23 0.96
C GLN A 106 21.67 7.26 0.53
N SER A 107 21.47 8.54 0.83
CA SER A 107 22.46 9.60 0.55
C SER A 107 23.76 9.47 1.36
N MET A 108 23.75 8.69 2.45
CA MET A 108 24.95 8.37 3.23
C MET A 108 25.77 7.23 2.61
N LEU A 109 25.22 6.53 1.61
CA LEU A 109 25.91 5.48 0.89
C LEU A 109 26.79 6.08 -0.21
N LEU A 110 28.08 5.77 -0.20
CA LEU A 110 29.08 6.30 -1.15
C LEU A 110 28.75 6.03 -2.63
N THR A 111 27.90 5.03 -2.89
CA THR A 111 27.56 4.57 -4.24
C THR A 111 26.30 5.22 -4.81
N ARG A 112 25.63 6.13 -4.09
CA ARG A 112 24.36 6.71 -4.52
C ARG A 112 24.23 8.19 -4.13
N VAL A 113 23.86 9.02 -5.10
CA VAL A 113 23.39 10.38 -4.83
C VAL A 113 21.89 10.31 -4.63
N GLY A 114 21.41 10.87 -3.53
CA GLY A 114 19.98 10.89 -3.26
C GLY A 114 19.18 11.66 -4.32
N SER A 115 17.92 11.28 -4.54
CA SER A 115 17.03 11.90 -5.51
C SER A 115 15.67 12.25 -4.91
N ALA A 116 15.30 13.53 -4.99
CA ALA A 116 13.94 13.97 -4.67
C ALA A 116 12.87 13.24 -5.52
N ARG A 117 13.25 12.68 -6.67
CA ARG A 117 12.37 11.85 -7.50
C ARG A 117 11.96 10.56 -6.80
N ASP A 118 12.84 9.94 -6.03
CA ASP A 118 12.57 8.66 -5.38
C ASP A 118 11.53 8.84 -4.27
N VAL A 119 11.67 9.89 -3.46
CA VAL A 119 10.64 10.33 -2.49
C VAL A 119 9.27 10.55 -3.14
N VAL A 120 9.22 11.11 -4.35
CA VAL A 120 7.96 11.32 -5.08
C VAL A 120 7.34 9.99 -5.52
N VAL A 121 8.14 9.03 -5.98
CA VAL A 121 7.64 7.69 -6.34
C VAL A 121 7.06 6.99 -5.11
N ASP A 122 7.76 7.04 -3.99
CA ASP A 122 7.33 6.46 -2.72
C ASP A 122 6.01 7.08 -2.23
N ALA A 123 5.94 8.42 -2.24
CA ALA A 123 4.75 9.17 -1.88
C ALA A 123 3.57 8.81 -2.79
N THR A 124 3.81 8.61 -4.09
CA THR A 124 2.77 8.23 -5.06
C THR A 124 2.20 6.84 -4.76
N GLY A 125 3.06 5.87 -4.40
CA GLY A 125 2.63 4.54 -3.96
C GLY A 125 1.76 4.58 -2.71
N ALA A 126 2.23 5.30 -1.68
CA ALA A 126 1.48 5.50 -0.44
C ALA A 126 0.12 6.17 -0.70
N LEU A 127 0.10 7.27 -1.45
CA LEU A 127 -1.11 8.04 -1.73
C LEU A 127 -2.16 7.20 -2.48
N THR A 128 -1.73 6.47 -3.51
CA THR A 128 -2.61 5.60 -4.31
C THR A 128 -3.32 4.58 -3.41
N VAL A 129 -2.57 3.88 -2.56
CA VAL A 129 -3.13 2.85 -1.68
C VAL A 129 -4.03 3.46 -0.60
N LEU A 130 -3.72 4.66 -0.10
CA LEU A 130 -4.57 5.36 0.87
C LEU A 130 -5.90 5.81 0.28
N ILE A 131 -5.91 6.31 -0.96
CA ILE A 131 -7.14 6.68 -1.68
C ILE A 131 -8.04 5.45 -1.81
N VAL A 132 -7.48 4.33 -2.29
CA VAL A 132 -8.22 3.07 -2.46
C VAL A 132 -8.70 2.50 -1.13
N SER A 133 -7.86 2.52 -0.09
CA SER A 133 -8.22 1.98 1.22
C SER A 133 -9.31 2.80 1.91
N ARG A 134 -9.23 4.13 1.80
CA ARG A 134 -10.24 5.05 2.32
C ARG A 134 -11.56 4.88 1.60
N SER A 135 -11.56 4.87 0.26
CA SER A 135 -12.79 4.76 -0.53
C SER A 135 -13.52 3.44 -0.28
N ARG A 136 -12.79 2.32 -0.20
CA ARG A 136 -13.35 1.02 0.16
C ARG A 136 -14.00 1.05 1.54
N ARG A 137 -13.35 1.69 2.53
CA ARG A 137 -13.88 1.77 3.89
C ARG A 137 -15.16 2.60 3.95
N GLU A 138 -15.17 3.79 3.34
CA GLU A 138 -16.34 4.66 3.29
C GLU A 138 -17.50 3.98 2.55
N ALA A 139 -17.23 3.24 1.47
CA ALA A 139 -18.26 2.46 0.76
C ALA A 139 -18.83 1.32 1.62
N SER A 140 -18.00 0.60 2.38
CA SER A 140 -18.46 -0.44 3.31
C SER A 140 -19.35 0.13 4.42
N GLU A 141 -18.96 1.27 5.01
CA GLU A 141 -19.76 1.94 6.03
C GLU A 141 -21.12 2.38 5.48
N ARG A 142 -21.16 2.98 4.28
CA ARG A 142 -22.42 3.35 3.60
C ARG A 142 -23.32 2.15 3.34
N ARG A 143 -22.78 1.03 2.84
CA ARG A 143 -23.54 -0.21 2.60
C ARG A 143 -24.13 -0.76 3.89
N MET A 144 -23.36 -0.76 4.98
CA MET A 144 -23.82 -1.20 6.29
C MET A 144 -24.98 -0.33 6.80
N TRP A 145 -24.87 1.00 6.71
CA TRP A 145 -25.95 1.90 7.10
C TRP A 145 -27.23 1.65 6.32
N LEU A 146 -27.14 1.50 4.98
CA LEU A 146 -28.31 1.21 4.14
C LEU A 146 -28.97 -0.13 4.50
N SER A 147 -28.20 -1.15 4.87
CA SER A 147 -28.76 -2.45 5.30
C SER A 147 -29.50 -2.38 6.64
N VAL A 148 -29.10 -1.46 7.52
CA VAL A 148 -29.72 -1.26 8.84
C VAL A 148 -30.97 -0.37 8.75
N THR A 149 -30.94 0.64 7.88
CA THR A 149 -32.04 1.62 7.76
C THR A 149 -33.08 1.29 6.71
N ALA A 150 -32.86 0.26 5.88
CA ALA A 150 -33.86 -0.18 4.91
C ALA A 150 -35.14 -0.69 5.63
N PRO A 151 -36.34 -0.20 5.26
CA PRO A 151 -37.57 -0.66 5.86
C PRO A 151 -37.75 -2.17 5.63
N ARG A 152 -38.07 -2.93 6.69
CA ARG A 152 -38.36 -4.39 6.69
C ARG A 152 -39.65 -4.78 5.93
N SER A 153 -40.02 -4.06 4.88
CA SER A 153 -41.38 -4.06 4.32
C SER A 153 -41.64 -5.10 3.22
N ALA A 154 -40.96 -6.25 3.22
CA ALA A 154 -41.15 -7.25 2.15
C ALA A 154 -41.23 -8.73 2.59
N GLU A 155 -41.17 -9.05 3.90
CA GLU A 155 -41.05 -10.46 4.32
C GLU A 155 -42.23 -11.00 5.17
N GLN A 156 -43.32 -10.25 5.32
CA GLN A 156 -44.50 -10.71 6.07
C GLN A 156 -45.82 -10.33 5.38
N SER A 157 -46.03 -10.78 4.15
CA SER A 157 -47.40 -10.99 3.65
C SER A 157 -47.62 -12.50 3.54
N PRO A 158 -48.46 -13.11 4.39
CA PRO A 158 -48.76 -14.53 4.27
C PRO A 158 -49.41 -14.81 2.90
N PRO A 159 -49.20 -16.00 2.31
CA PRO A 159 -49.83 -16.35 1.05
C PRO A 159 -51.36 -16.23 1.17
N PRO A 160 -52.06 -15.76 0.13
CA PRO A 160 -53.51 -15.61 0.17
C PRO A 160 -54.16 -16.94 0.53
N ARG A 161 -54.99 -16.95 1.58
CA ARG A 161 -55.79 -18.13 1.94
C ARG A 161 -56.72 -18.43 0.78
N VAL A 162 -56.53 -19.59 0.15
CA VAL A 162 -57.46 -20.15 -0.83
C VAL A 162 -58.80 -20.37 -0.13
N GLY A 163 -59.86 -19.82 -0.72
CA GLY A 163 -61.20 -19.80 -0.15
C GLY A 163 -61.74 -21.20 0.14
N ALA A 164 -62.25 -21.38 1.35
CA ALA A 164 -63.21 -22.43 1.66
C ALA A 164 -64.60 -21.79 1.58
N THR A 165 -65.36 -22.13 0.54
CA THR A 165 -66.81 -21.88 0.48
C THR A 165 -67.56 -23.05 1.12
N PRO A 166 -68.69 -22.80 1.79
CA PRO A 166 -69.45 -23.78 2.56
C PRO A 166 -70.15 -24.85 1.71
#